data_AF-D3ASK9-F1
#
_entry.id   AF-D3ASK9-F1
#
_cell.length_a   1.000
_cell.length_b   1.000
_cell.length_c   1.000
_cell.angle_alpha   90.00
_cell.angle_beta   90.00
_cell.angle_gamma   90.00
#
_symmetry.space_group_name_H-M   'P 1'
#
loop_
_entity.id
_entity.type
_entity.pdbx_description
1 polymer ?
#
loop_
_entity_poly.entity_id
_entity_poly.type
_entity_poly.pdbx_seq_one_letter_code
_entity_poly.pdbx_strand_id
1 'polypeptide(L)'
;CGALIAGTDKDDPANAVLDMGIAYVNFFAVNPHYFTFIYDGDDYRIDLTEDTFDGDFEPFHLFKELGLLCLEYNHVEKDKRRDSLIIMWAAAHGLAAMANMKGFYYDGDWGALAGKLLQEKINLT
;
A
#
# COMPACT_ATOMS: atom_id res chain seq x y z
N CYS A 1 -8.22 3.88 11.39
CA CYS A 1 -7.42 4.70 12.33
C CYS A 1 -7.10 6.03 11.65
N GLY A 2 -7.46 7.19 12.25
CA GLY A 2 -7.30 8.51 11.61
C GLY A 2 -5.86 8.89 11.24
N ALA A 3 -4.86 8.21 11.80
CA ALA A 3 -3.46 8.40 11.49
C ALA A 3 -3.06 8.01 10.05
N LEU A 4 -3.79 7.08 9.42
CA LEU A 4 -3.53 6.65 8.03
C LEU A 4 -4.14 7.61 6.99
N ILE A 5 -5.04 8.51 7.40
CA ILE A 5 -5.88 9.32 6.50
C ILE A 5 -5.47 10.82 6.54
N ALA A 6 -4.55 11.19 7.44
CA ALA A 6 -4.27 12.58 7.80
C ALA A 6 -3.50 13.41 6.73
N GLY A 7 -3.24 12.85 5.54
CA GLY A 7 -2.46 13.52 4.49
C GLY A 7 -2.96 13.30 3.05
N THR A 8 -4.08 12.62 2.84
CA THR A 8 -4.53 12.27 1.48
C THR A 8 -5.26 13.44 0.82
N ASP A 9 -4.56 14.25 0.03
CA ASP A 9 -5.18 15.22 -0.86
C ASP A 9 -5.71 14.50 -2.12
N LYS A 10 -7.03 14.45 -2.29
CA LYS A 10 -7.65 13.77 -3.45
C LYS A 10 -7.46 14.56 -4.76
N ASP A 11 -7.01 15.81 -4.69
CA ASP A 11 -6.71 16.64 -5.86
C ASP A 11 -5.34 16.30 -6.50
N ASP A 12 -4.51 15.49 -5.83
CA ASP A 12 -3.30 14.88 -6.37
C ASP A 12 -3.26 13.36 -6.09
N PRO A 13 -3.93 12.54 -6.92
CA PRO A 13 -4.07 11.10 -6.69
C PRO A 13 -2.73 10.36 -6.63
N ALA A 14 -1.72 10.85 -7.34
CA ALA A 14 -0.39 10.24 -7.34
C ALA A 14 0.31 10.43 -6.00
N ASN A 15 0.27 11.66 -5.45
CA ASN A 15 0.81 11.91 -4.12
C ASN A 15 -0.01 11.21 -3.03
N ALA A 16 -1.34 11.15 -3.16
CA ALA A 16 -2.20 10.52 -2.15
C ALA A 16 -1.93 9.02 -1.95
N VAL A 17 -1.71 8.24 -3.03
CA VAL A 17 -1.39 6.81 -2.89
C VAL A 17 0.04 6.59 -2.35
N LEU A 18 0.97 7.47 -2.70
CA LEU A 18 2.33 7.46 -2.16
C LEU A 18 2.31 7.73 -0.66
N ASP A 19 1.65 8.80 -0.23
CA ASP A 19 1.53 9.17 1.17
C ASP A 19 0.85 8.07 1.99
N MET A 20 -0.21 7.45 1.44
CA MET A 20 -0.87 6.32 2.07
C MET A 20 0.07 5.11 2.22
N GLY A 21 0.82 4.75 1.16
CA GLY A 21 1.79 3.66 1.21
C GLY A 21 2.93 3.92 2.20
N ILE A 22 3.46 5.14 2.24
CA ILE A 22 4.47 5.60 3.18
C ILE A 22 3.95 5.52 4.62
N ALA A 23 2.74 6.04 4.87
CA ALA A 23 2.11 6.01 6.18
C ALA A 23 1.85 4.58 6.65
N TYR A 24 1.38 3.70 5.75
CA TYR A 24 1.17 2.29 6.02
C TYR A 24 2.46 1.59 6.48
N VAL A 25 3.54 1.72 5.71
CA VAL A 25 4.83 1.09 6.02
C VAL A 25 5.42 1.65 7.32
N ASN A 26 5.43 2.98 7.48
CA ASN A 26 5.94 3.62 8.70
C ASN A 26 5.15 3.22 9.94
N PHE A 27 3.82 3.12 9.84
CA PHE A 27 2.97 2.72 10.94
C PHE A 27 3.38 1.33 11.48
N PHE A 28 3.54 0.35 10.59
CA PHE A 28 3.91 -1.01 11.00
C PHE A 28 5.38 -1.15 11.39
N ALA A 29 6.29 -0.35 10.82
CA ALA A 29 7.68 -0.32 11.25
C ALA A 29 7.82 0.20 12.69
N VAL A 30 7.01 1.19 13.08
CA VAL A 30 7.01 1.76 14.44
C VAL A 30 6.18 0.91 15.41
N ASN A 31 5.13 0.24 14.93
CA ASN A 31 4.17 -0.47 15.77
C ASN A 31 4.06 -1.96 15.39
N PRO A 32 5.13 -2.75 15.63
CA PRO A 32 5.24 -4.07 15.01
C PRO A 32 4.22 -5.12 15.51
N HIS A 33 3.72 -4.94 16.72
CA HIS A 33 2.69 -5.79 17.31
C HIS A 33 1.33 -5.67 16.59
N TYR A 34 1.06 -4.56 15.89
CA TYR A 34 -0.13 -4.45 15.03
C TYR A 34 0.01 -5.28 13.76
N PHE A 35 1.24 -5.52 13.29
CA PHE A 35 1.48 -6.33 12.10
C PHE A 35 1.26 -7.83 12.37
N THR A 36 1.45 -8.31 13.60
CA THR A 36 1.11 -9.70 13.93
C THR A 36 -0.41 -9.93 13.98
N PHE A 37 -1.18 -8.94 14.46
CA PHE A 37 -2.65 -9.03 14.44
C PHE A 37 -3.24 -9.13 13.03
N ILE A 38 -2.49 -8.69 12.02
CA ILE A 38 -2.88 -8.92 10.63
C ILE A 38 -3.00 -10.45 10.37
N TYR A 39 -2.04 -11.27 10.78
CA TYR A 39 -2.06 -12.70 10.46
C TYR A 39 -2.85 -13.56 11.45
N ASP A 40 -3.05 -13.06 12.67
CA ASP A 40 -3.68 -13.82 13.75
C ASP A 40 -5.22 -13.65 13.79
N GLY A 41 -5.78 -12.65 13.09
CA GLY A 41 -7.22 -12.37 13.08
C GLY A 41 -7.92 -12.90 11.84
N ASP A 42 -9.01 -13.65 12.02
CA ASP A 42 -9.99 -13.97 10.97
C ASP A 42 -10.85 -12.75 10.55
N ASP A 43 -10.55 -11.57 11.11
CA ASP A 43 -11.43 -10.38 11.11
C ASP A 43 -11.45 -9.58 9.81
N TYR A 44 -10.56 -9.87 8.86
CA TYR A 44 -10.58 -9.20 7.57
C TYR A 44 -10.03 -10.10 6.45
N ARG A 45 -10.46 -9.82 5.22
CA ARG A 45 -10.27 -10.64 4.03
C ARG A 45 -9.92 -9.76 2.84
N ILE A 46 -8.93 -10.20 2.07
CA ILE A 46 -8.59 -9.65 0.74
C ILE A 46 -8.73 -10.78 -0.27
N ASP A 47 -9.68 -10.62 -1.19
CA ASP A 47 -9.93 -11.53 -2.29
C ASP A 47 -9.18 -11.08 -3.55
N LEU A 48 -8.37 -11.99 -4.08
CA LEU A 48 -7.73 -11.87 -5.38
C LEU A 48 -8.23 -12.99 -6.30
N THR A 49 -9.03 -12.62 -7.29
CA THR A 49 -9.50 -13.51 -8.37
C THR A 49 -9.03 -12.95 -9.72
N GLU A 50 -9.21 -13.69 -10.82
CA GLU A 50 -8.87 -13.21 -12.18
C GLU A 50 -9.46 -11.81 -12.48
N ASP A 51 -10.68 -11.54 -12.04
CA ASP A 51 -11.40 -10.30 -12.34
C ASP A 51 -11.45 -9.32 -11.16
N THR A 52 -11.08 -9.73 -9.95
CA THR A 52 -11.25 -8.92 -8.74
C THR A 52 -9.99 -8.83 -7.90
N PHE A 53 -9.79 -7.66 -7.29
CA PHE A 53 -8.86 -7.46 -6.20
C PHE A 53 -9.56 -6.55 -5.19
N ASP A 54 -10.13 -7.13 -4.13
CA ASP A 54 -11.02 -6.44 -3.21
C ASP A 54 -10.88 -6.96 -1.77
N GLY A 55 -11.34 -6.19 -0.78
CA GLY A 55 -11.23 -6.61 0.60
C GLY A 55 -11.79 -5.59 1.59
N ASP A 56 -12.11 -6.06 2.78
CA ASP A 56 -12.67 -5.27 3.89
C ASP A 56 -11.60 -4.76 4.86
N PHE A 57 -10.32 -5.06 4.60
CA PHE A 57 -9.21 -4.49 5.33
C PHE A 57 -9.10 -2.99 5.03
N GLU A 58 -9.54 -2.14 5.96
CA GLU A 58 -9.63 -0.69 5.78
C GLU A 58 -8.37 -0.04 5.16
N PRO A 59 -7.13 -0.34 5.60
CA PRO A 59 -5.93 0.22 4.97
C PRO A 59 -5.77 -0.20 3.50
N PHE A 60 -6.13 -1.44 3.17
CA PHE A 60 -6.11 -1.91 1.78
C PHE A 60 -7.22 -1.27 0.96
N HIS A 61 -8.44 -1.16 1.49
CA HIS A 61 -9.56 -0.53 0.80
C HIS A 61 -9.22 0.92 0.39
N LEU A 62 -8.72 1.73 1.34
CA LEU A 62 -8.28 3.10 1.07
C LEU A 62 -7.12 3.15 0.06
N PHE A 63 -6.12 2.28 0.21
CA PHE A 63 -5.00 2.20 -0.72
C PHE A 63 -5.48 1.85 -2.14
N LYS A 64 -6.43 0.92 -2.27
CA LYS A 64 -7.04 0.51 -3.54
C LYS A 64 -7.76 1.68 -4.20
N GLU A 65 -8.60 2.42 -3.48
CA GLU A 65 -9.31 3.56 -4.04
C GLU A 65 -8.35 4.62 -4.60
N LEU A 66 -7.34 4.99 -3.80
CA LEU A 66 -6.33 5.99 -4.20
C LEU A 66 -5.45 5.46 -5.34
N GLY A 67 -5.04 4.19 -5.30
CA GLY A 67 -4.24 3.56 -6.34
C GLY A 67 -4.97 3.49 -7.67
N LEU A 68 -6.27 3.16 -7.69
CA LEU A 68 -7.05 3.17 -8.92
C LEU A 68 -7.21 4.59 -9.50
N LEU A 69 -7.44 5.59 -8.65
CA LEU A 69 -7.49 7.00 -9.07
C LEU A 69 -6.14 7.45 -9.64
N CYS A 70 -5.03 7.08 -9.00
CA CYS A 70 -3.68 7.35 -9.48
C CYS A 70 -3.43 6.73 -10.86
N LEU A 71 -3.75 5.44 -11.04
CA LEU A 71 -3.56 4.74 -12.31
C LEU A 71 -4.45 5.33 -13.42
N GLU A 72 -5.67 5.76 -13.09
CA GLU A 72 -6.54 6.46 -14.03
C GLU A 72 -6.00 7.82 -14.44
N TYR A 73 -5.52 8.61 -13.48
CA TYR A 73 -4.89 9.91 -13.71
C TYR A 73 -3.66 9.80 -14.61
N ASN A 74 -2.87 8.73 -14.45
CA ASN A 74 -1.70 8.41 -15.27
C ASN A 74 -2.06 7.69 -16.59
N HIS A 75 -3.33 7.65 -16.99
CA HIS A 75 -3.81 7.07 -18.25
C HIS A 75 -3.47 5.58 -18.46
N VAL A 76 -3.30 4.81 -17.38
CA VAL A 76 -3.07 3.38 -17.45
C VAL A 76 -4.29 2.67 -18.03
N GLU A 77 -4.08 1.77 -18.99
CA GLU A 77 -5.14 0.99 -19.64
C GLU A 77 -5.90 0.15 -18.61
N LYS A 78 -7.24 0.08 -18.74
CA LYS A 78 -8.11 -0.52 -17.72
C LYS A 78 -7.75 -1.98 -17.39
N ASP A 79 -7.36 -2.75 -18.40
CA ASP A 79 -6.92 -4.14 -18.30
C ASP A 79 -5.58 -4.30 -17.56
N LYS A 80 -4.74 -3.25 -17.50
CA LYS A 80 -3.46 -3.24 -16.77
C LYS A 80 -3.56 -2.70 -15.34
N ARG A 81 -4.69 -2.07 -14.98
CA ARG A 81 -4.85 -1.42 -13.65
C ARG A 81 -4.84 -2.42 -12.51
N ARG A 82 -5.49 -3.58 -12.68
CA ARG A 82 -5.54 -4.64 -11.65
C ARG A 82 -4.12 -5.08 -11.28
N ASP A 83 -3.33 -5.49 -12.26
CA ASP A 83 -1.97 -5.98 -12.05
C ASP A 83 -1.06 -4.88 -11.50
N SER A 84 -1.22 -3.64 -11.97
CA SER A 84 -0.48 -2.50 -11.42
C SER A 84 -0.82 -2.27 -9.95
N LEU A 85 -2.11 -2.33 -9.58
CA LEU A 85 -2.54 -2.19 -8.19
C LEU A 85 -2.01 -3.33 -7.30
N ILE A 86 -2.00 -4.57 -7.81
CA ILE A 86 -1.43 -5.72 -7.10
C ILE A 86 0.06 -5.47 -6.82
N ILE A 87 0.83 -5.02 -7.81
CA ILE A 87 2.27 -4.73 -7.62
C ILE A 87 2.47 -3.61 -6.59
N MET A 88 1.69 -2.53 -6.68
CA MET A 88 1.75 -1.43 -5.72
C MET A 88 1.45 -1.89 -4.29
N TRP A 89 0.37 -2.65 -4.10
CA TRP A 89 0.03 -3.18 -2.78
C TRP A 89 1.07 -4.18 -2.27
N ALA A 90 1.55 -5.09 -3.12
CA ALA A 90 2.57 -6.06 -2.75
C ALA A 90 3.87 -5.38 -2.31
N ALA A 91 4.27 -4.27 -2.94
CA ALA A 91 5.41 -3.47 -2.51
C ALA A 91 5.19 -2.88 -1.11
N ALA A 92 4.07 -2.20 -0.88
CA ALA A 92 3.76 -1.58 0.41
C ALA A 92 3.62 -2.64 1.53
N HIS A 93 2.83 -3.69 1.31
CA HIS A 93 2.60 -4.76 2.26
C HIS A 93 3.88 -5.57 2.54
N GLY A 94 4.66 -5.87 1.50
CA GLY A 94 5.94 -6.56 1.64
C GLY A 94 6.98 -5.77 2.42
N LEU A 95 7.07 -4.45 2.21
CA LEU A 95 7.94 -3.57 2.99
C LEU A 95 7.52 -3.50 4.47
N ALA A 96 6.22 -3.39 4.75
CA ALA A 96 5.72 -3.46 6.11
C ALA A 96 6.07 -4.80 6.77
N ALA A 97 5.95 -5.91 6.03
CA ALA A 97 6.34 -7.23 6.51
C ALA A 97 7.84 -7.31 6.82
N MET A 98 8.70 -6.88 5.89
CA MET A 98 10.15 -6.88 6.09
C MET A 98 10.57 -6.00 7.28
N ALA A 99 9.95 -4.84 7.47
CA ALA A 99 10.18 -3.98 8.64
C ALA A 99 9.83 -4.66 9.97
N ASN A 100 8.99 -5.69 9.94
CA ASN A 100 8.51 -6.45 11.09
C ASN A 100 9.23 -7.79 11.30
N MET A 101 10.08 -8.20 10.36
CA MET A 101 10.80 -9.46 10.43
C MET A 101 12.06 -9.30 11.28
N LYS A 102 12.13 -9.99 12.43
CA LYS A 102 13.31 -9.97 13.32
C LYS A 102 14.63 -10.33 12.64
N GLY A 103 14.59 -11.14 11.58
CA GLY A 103 15.75 -11.56 10.81
C GLY A 103 16.12 -10.63 9.63
N PHE A 104 15.34 -9.59 9.38
CA PHE A 104 15.57 -8.65 8.30
C PHE A 104 16.11 -7.33 8.87
N TYR A 105 17.39 -7.06 8.64
CA TYR A 105 18.01 -5.81 9.05
C TYR A 105 18.09 -4.86 7.85
N TYR A 106 17.59 -3.65 8.05
CA TYR A 106 17.70 -2.55 7.11
C TYR A 106 18.16 -1.30 7.86
N ASP A 107 19.29 -0.73 7.42
CA ASP A 107 19.88 0.48 8.00
C ASP A 107 19.46 1.70 7.17
N GLY A 108 18.15 1.99 7.15
CA GLY A 108 17.61 3.08 6.36
C GLY A 108 16.18 3.44 6.75
N ASP A 109 15.62 4.42 6.05
CA ASP A 109 14.25 4.90 6.26
C ASP A 109 13.26 4.05 5.44
N TRP A 110 12.37 3.34 6.15
CA TRP A 110 11.36 2.47 5.54
C TRP A 110 10.33 3.23 4.71
N GLY A 111 9.90 4.41 5.19
CA GLY A 111 8.95 5.27 4.49
C GLY A 111 9.55 5.82 3.20
N ALA A 112 10.79 6.30 3.25
CA ALA A 112 11.50 6.78 2.06
C ALA A 112 11.68 5.67 1.02
N LEU A 113 12.00 4.44 1.46
CA LEU A 113 12.07 3.28 0.57
C LEU A 113 10.71 2.95 -0.05
N ALA A 114 9.63 2.99 0.74
CA ALA A 114 8.27 2.75 0.25
C ALA A 114 7.85 3.78 -0.81
N GLY A 115 8.04 5.07 -0.53
CA GLY A 115 7.75 6.15 -1.47
C GLY A 115 8.53 5.99 -2.77
N LYS A 116 9.83 5.69 -2.69
CA LYS A 116 10.67 5.44 -3.86
C LYS A 116 10.15 4.29 -4.72
N LEU A 117 9.90 3.11 -4.15
CA LEU A 117 9.49 1.93 -4.92
C LEU A 117 8.09 2.09 -5.53
N LEU A 118 7.16 2.71 -4.81
CA LEU A 118 5.83 3.01 -5.34
C LEU A 118 5.90 4.05 -6.46
N GLN A 119 6.71 5.10 -6.31
CA GLN A 119 6.91 6.11 -7.36
C GLN A 119 7.55 5.50 -8.61
N GLU A 120 8.57 4.65 -8.45
CA GLU A 120 9.18 3.92 -9.57
C GLU A 120 8.13 3.07 -10.29
N LYS A 121 7.25 2.38 -9.56
CA LYS A 121 6.17 1.60 -10.17
C LYS A 121 5.18 2.49 -10.93
N ILE A 122 4.78 3.63 -10.37
CA ILE A 122 3.84 4.56 -11.01
C ILE A 122 4.45 5.07 -12.33
N ASN A 123 5.72 5.48 -12.32
CA ASN A 123 6.43 6.03 -13.49
C ASN A 123 6.66 5.01 -14.63
N LEU A 124 6.60 3.71 -14.34
CA LEU A 124 6.76 2.64 -15.32
C LEU A 124 5.42 2.19 -15.96
N THR A 125 4.32 2.80 -15.56
CA THR A 125 2.98 2.47 -16.06
C THR A 125 2.62 3.33 -17.26
#